data_AF-A0A4R8HAL8-F1
#
_entry.id   AF-A0A4R8HAL8-F1
#
_cell.length_a   1.000
_cell.length_b   1.000
_cell.length_c   1.000
_cell.angle_alpha   90.00
_cell.angle_beta   90.00
_cell.angle_gamma   90.00
#
_symmetry.space_group_name_H-M   'P 1'
#
loop_
_entity.id
_entity.type
_entity.pdbx_description
1 polymer ?
#
loop_
_entity_poly.entity_id
_entity_poly.type
_entity_poly.pdbx_seq_one_letter_code
_entity_poly.pdbx_strand_id
1 'polypeptide(L)'
;MSNLLEITEQYLEEYKVEDVINPSSKVLFILESPHTQEMKYGYPVAGSSGVEMTKFIYGKEHKDPFGKIVSQVDKYNDKYNDLQEFSILNVTPAPMQAGGLKAYNLSDSDERVVNILEKLRTNYKSKLHKNKDWNRVKSILLDNFKKRLTITLNNEASIEYLVPCGKFASTYLNLIKEVEGIIKEKEIISDIPHPSFNQWSHYDSMDKLRELLRRI
;
A
#
# COMPACT_ATOMS: atom_id res chain seq x y z
N MET A 1 15.38 -5.36 28.36
CA MET A 1 15.16 -4.42 27.23
C MET A 1 14.74 -5.24 26.05
N SER A 2 13.50 -5.04 25.55
CA SER A 2 13.00 -5.79 24.40
C SER A 2 13.84 -5.48 23.16
N ASN A 3 14.08 -6.52 22.36
CA ASN A 3 14.82 -6.39 21.11
C ASN A 3 13.99 -5.56 20.13
N LEU A 4 14.50 -4.41 19.66
CA LEU A 4 13.76 -3.51 18.75
C LEU A 4 13.20 -4.24 17.51
N LEU A 5 13.90 -5.29 17.07
CA LEU A 5 13.44 -6.13 15.97
C LEU A 5 12.13 -6.84 16.30
N GLU A 6 12.11 -7.54 17.44
CA GLU A 6 10.95 -8.34 17.88
C GLU A 6 9.72 -7.45 18.11
N ILE A 7 9.88 -6.30 18.77
CA ILE A 7 8.75 -5.38 18.99
C ILE A 7 8.25 -4.75 17.69
N THR A 8 9.13 -4.55 16.69
CA THR A 8 8.70 -4.03 15.39
C THR A 8 7.92 -5.09 14.64
N GLU A 9 8.38 -6.34 14.63
CA GLU A 9 7.66 -7.45 13.99
C GLU A 9 6.31 -7.70 14.65
N GLN A 10 6.26 -7.70 15.99
CA GLN A 10 5.01 -7.81 16.75
C GLN A 10 4.05 -6.67 16.41
N TYR A 11 4.52 -5.42 16.37
CA TYR A 11 3.70 -4.28 15.99
C TYR A 11 3.13 -4.41 14.57
N LEU A 12 3.95 -4.85 13.59
CA LEU A 12 3.49 -5.01 12.21
C LEU A 12 2.42 -6.10 12.06
N GLU A 13 2.47 -7.12 12.90
CA GLU A 13 1.52 -8.22 12.92
C GLU A 13 0.24 -7.88 13.70
N GLU A 14 0.37 -7.23 14.86
CA GLU A 14 -0.78 -6.87 15.71
C GLU A 14 -1.70 -5.84 15.05
N TYR A 15 -1.11 -4.84 14.38
CA TYR A 15 -1.85 -3.76 13.74
C TYR A 15 -1.95 -3.93 12.22
N LYS A 16 -1.85 -5.18 11.76
CA LYS A 16 -1.85 -5.52 10.35
C LYS A 16 -3.22 -5.29 9.71
N VAL A 17 -3.21 -4.68 8.53
CA VAL A 17 -4.30 -4.74 7.55
C VAL A 17 -3.80 -5.58 6.39
N GLU A 18 -4.54 -6.65 6.10
CA GLU A 18 -4.17 -7.60 5.04
C GLU A 18 -4.15 -6.93 3.67
N ASP A 19 -3.23 -7.41 2.83
CA ASP A 19 -3.26 -7.09 1.41
C ASP A 19 -4.47 -7.75 0.75
N VAL A 20 -4.97 -7.15 -0.33
CA VAL A 20 -6.06 -7.71 -1.10
C VAL A 20 -5.49 -8.22 -2.41
N ILE A 21 -5.32 -9.54 -2.49
CA ILE A 21 -4.76 -10.21 -3.67
C ILE A 21 -5.87 -11.01 -4.34
N ASN A 22 -6.31 -10.54 -5.51
CA ASN A 22 -7.30 -11.24 -6.33
C ASN A 22 -6.60 -12.18 -7.33
N PRO A 23 -7.10 -13.42 -7.47
CA PRO A 23 -6.64 -14.32 -8.51
C PRO A 23 -6.83 -13.69 -9.89
N SER A 24 -5.86 -13.89 -10.77
CA SER A 24 -5.90 -13.36 -12.15
C SER A 24 -5.83 -11.83 -12.27
N SER A 25 -5.50 -11.12 -11.18
CA SER A 25 -5.31 -9.67 -11.25
C SER A 25 -4.17 -9.31 -12.21
N LYS A 26 -4.35 -8.24 -13.00
CA LYS A 26 -3.32 -7.68 -13.89
C LYS A 26 -2.60 -6.50 -13.26
N VAL A 27 -3.28 -5.76 -12.37
CA VAL A 27 -2.79 -4.51 -11.79
C VAL A 27 -2.66 -4.65 -10.28
N LEU A 28 -1.46 -4.40 -9.75
CA LEU A 28 -1.20 -4.29 -8.32
C LEU A 28 -0.96 -2.83 -7.92
N PHE A 29 -1.91 -2.24 -7.20
CA PHE A 29 -1.72 -0.94 -6.57
C PHE A 29 -0.88 -1.09 -5.30
N ILE A 30 0.18 -0.29 -5.17
CA ILE A 30 1.08 -0.28 -4.02
C ILE A 30 0.93 1.05 -3.27
N LEU A 31 0.46 1.01 -2.02
CA LEU A 31 0.20 2.20 -1.21
C LEU A 31 1.14 2.31 0.00
N GLU A 32 1.08 3.44 0.73
CA GLU A 32 2.00 3.74 1.83
C GLU A 32 1.79 2.82 3.04
N SER A 33 0.68 2.99 3.74
CA SER A 33 0.30 2.23 4.93
C SER A 33 -1.18 2.47 5.29
N PRO A 34 -1.79 1.60 6.10
CA PRO A 34 -3.12 1.83 6.65
C PRO A 34 -3.24 3.11 7.50
N HIS A 35 -4.44 3.66 7.56
CA HIS A 35 -4.81 4.73 8.47
C HIS A 35 -6.12 4.38 9.22
N THR A 36 -6.72 5.35 9.89
CA THR A 36 -7.86 5.15 10.80
C THR A 36 -9.03 4.36 10.20
N GLN A 37 -9.38 4.57 8.92
CA GLN A 37 -10.51 3.86 8.32
C GLN A 37 -10.16 2.43 7.96
N GLU A 38 -8.95 2.19 7.48
CA GLU A 38 -8.42 0.86 7.19
C GLU A 38 -8.33 0.03 8.46
N MET A 39 -7.86 0.61 9.57
CA MET A 39 -7.87 -0.06 10.89
C MET A 39 -9.27 -0.38 11.38
N LYS A 40 -10.23 0.51 11.13
CA LYS A 40 -11.63 0.30 11.55
C LYS A 40 -12.32 -0.81 10.75
N TYR A 41 -12.06 -0.88 9.44
CA TYR A 41 -12.82 -1.75 8.54
C TYR A 41 -12.07 -3.01 8.09
N GLY A 42 -10.77 -3.11 8.34
CA GLY A 42 -9.97 -4.30 8.08
C GLY A 42 -9.58 -4.53 6.62
N TYR A 43 -9.62 -3.49 5.77
CA TYR A 43 -9.18 -3.56 4.37
C TYR A 43 -8.44 -2.28 3.96
N PRO A 44 -7.51 -2.34 2.99
CA PRO A 44 -6.73 -1.18 2.56
C PRO A 44 -7.62 -0.14 1.87
N VAL A 45 -7.16 1.12 1.85
CA VAL A 45 -7.86 2.25 1.21
C VAL A 45 -9.36 2.32 1.52
N ALA A 46 -9.74 2.07 2.77
CA ALA A 46 -11.13 2.09 3.21
C ALA A 46 -11.72 3.50 3.36
N GLY A 47 -10.85 4.52 3.38
CA GLY A 47 -11.25 5.91 3.52
C GLY A 47 -11.62 6.62 2.21
N SER A 48 -11.61 7.96 2.27
CA SER A 48 -11.88 8.82 1.12
C SER A 48 -10.93 8.58 -0.06
N SER A 49 -9.67 8.20 0.23
CA SER A 49 -8.70 7.82 -0.81
C SER A 49 -9.22 6.68 -1.68
N GLY A 50 -9.83 5.64 -1.09
CA GLY A 50 -10.43 4.56 -1.86
C GLY A 50 -11.64 5.01 -2.65
N VAL A 51 -12.45 5.93 -2.13
CA VAL A 51 -13.58 6.49 -2.88
C VAL A 51 -13.08 7.24 -4.12
N GLU A 52 -12.00 8.01 -4.00
CA GLU A 52 -11.39 8.71 -5.13
C GLU A 52 -10.81 7.75 -6.16
N MET A 53 -10.19 6.64 -5.73
CA MET A 53 -9.76 5.58 -6.65
C MET A 53 -10.93 5.00 -7.42
N THR A 54 -12.02 4.62 -6.74
CA THR A 54 -13.23 4.10 -7.39
C THR A 54 -13.79 5.08 -8.40
N LYS A 55 -13.88 6.37 -8.04
CA LYS A 55 -14.40 7.39 -8.97
C LYS A 55 -13.53 7.56 -10.21
N PHE A 56 -12.22 7.47 -10.05
CA PHE A 56 -11.28 7.58 -11.15
C PHE A 56 -11.38 6.38 -12.10
N ILE A 57 -11.49 5.17 -11.55
CA ILE A 57 -11.52 3.93 -12.33
C ILE A 57 -12.89 3.70 -12.99
N TYR A 58 -13.98 3.89 -12.24
CA TYR A 58 -15.31 3.47 -12.65
C TYR A 58 -16.28 4.63 -12.96
N GLY A 59 -15.98 5.85 -12.54
CA GLY A 59 -16.86 7.01 -12.76
C GLY A 59 -17.28 7.73 -11.48
N LYS A 60 -17.55 9.03 -11.60
CA LYS A 60 -17.73 9.97 -10.46
C LYS A 60 -18.98 9.68 -9.60
N GLU A 61 -19.94 8.94 -10.13
CA GLU A 61 -21.18 8.52 -9.48
C GLU A 61 -20.95 7.47 -8.39
N HIS A 62 -19.84 6.73 -8.47
CA HIS A 62 -19.51 5.68 -7.53
C HIS A 62 -18.94 6.24 -6.22
N LYS A 63 -19.37 5.64 -5.10
CA LYS A 63 -19.04 6.11 -3.74
C LYS A 63 -18.50 5.03 -2.81
N ASP A 64 -18.44 3.78 -3.28
CA ASP A 64 -17.85 2.70 -2.48
C ASP A 64 -16.32 2.83 -2.47
N PRO A 65 -15.64 2.69 -1.32
CA PRO A 65 -14.18 2.70 -1.29
C PRO A 65 -13.58 1.54 -2.10
N PHE A 66 -12.53 1.82 -2.87
CA PHE A 66 -11.93 0.84 -3.78
C PHE A 66 -11.51 -0.47 -3.08
N GLY A 67 -10.85 -0.39 -1.94
CA GLY A 67 -10.45 -1.61 -1.23
C GLY A 67 -11.61 -2.42 -0.67
N LYS A 68 -12.79 -1.81 -0.48
CA LYS A 68 -14.01 -2.55 -0.10
C LYS A 68 -14.52 -3.41 -1.25
N ILE A 69 -14.59 -2.83 -2.45
CA ILE A 69 -15.14 -3.51 -3.63
C ILE A 69 -14.15 -4.56 -4.16
N VAL A 70 -12.85 -4.25 -4.13
CA VAL A 70 -11.78 -5.17 -4.55
C VAL A 70 -11.59 -6.34 -3.56
N SER A 71 -11.84 -6.16 -2.26
CA SER A 71 -11.79 -7.27 -1.29
C SER A 71 -13.03 -8.16 -1.26
N GLN A 72 -14.09 -7.77 -1.98
CA GLN A 72 -15.39 -8.43 -1.96
C GLN A 72 -15.91 -8.59 -3.39
N VAL A 73 -15.05 -9.05 -4.31
CA VAL A 73 -15.36 -9.15 -5.75
C VAL A 73 -16.69 -9.85 -5.98
N ASP A 74 -16.92 -11.02 -5.36
CA ASP A 74 -18.16 -11.82 -5.52
C ASP A 74 -19.44 -11.03 -5.20
N LYS A 75 -19.36 -10.02 -4.32
CA LYS A 75 -20.50 -9.20 -3.92
C LYS A 75 -20.72 -7.99 -4.82
N TYR A 76 -19.67 -7.53 -5.49
CA TYR A 76 -19.66 -6.24 -6.19
C TYR A 76 -19.49 -6.35 -7.70
N ASN A 77 -19.23 -7.56 -8.23
CA ASN A 77 -18.96 -7.78 -9.66
C ASN A 77 -20.12 -7.37 -10.58
N ASP A 78 -21.38 -7.47 -10.12
CA ASP A 78 -22.55 -7.03 -10.88
C ASP A 78 -22.63 -5.50 -11.03
N LYS A 79 -21.92 -4.75 -10.17
CA LYS A 79 -21.97 -3.28 -10.11
C LYS A 79 -20.70 -2.64 -10.67
N TYR A 80 -19.58 -3.35 -10.60
CA TYR A 80 -18.27 -2.87 -11.02
C TYR A 80 -17.64 -3.98 -11.86
N ASN A 81 -17.51 -3.71 -13.16
CA ASN A 81 -16.88 -4.66 -14.07
C ASN A 81 -15.41 -4.83 -13.71
N ASP A 82 -14.87 -6.02 -13.99
CA ASP A 82 -13.43 -6.27 -14.00
C ASP A 82 -12.73 -6.03 -12.64
N LEU A 83 -13.47 -6.12 -11.53
CA LEU A 83 -12.91 -5.95 -10.18
C LEU A 83 -11.76 -6.93 -9.89
N GLN A 84 -11.83 -8.14 -10.46
CA GLN A 84 -10.81 -9.17 -10.31
C GLN A 84 -9.45 -8.77 -10.90
N GLU A 85 -9.42 -7.79 -11.81
CA GLU A 85 -8.19 -7.31 -12.46
C GLU A 85 -7.27 -6.56 -11.48
N PHE A 86 -7.78 -6.21 -10.29
CA PHE A 86 -7.11 -5.34 -9.35
C PHE A 86 -6.73 -6.07 -8.06
N SER A 87 -5.49 -5.82 -7.61
CA SER A 87 -4.99 -6.17 -6.29
C SER A 87 -4.43 -4.92 -5.60
N ILE A 88 -4.35 -4.96 -4.28
CA ILE A 88 -3.90 -3.85 -3.43
C ILE A 88 -2.93 -4.38 -2.38
N LEU A 89 -1.76 -3.76 -2.30
CA LEU A 89 -0.74 -4.06 -1.30
C LEU A 89 -0.23 -2.76 -0.68
N ASN A 90 0.01 -2.75 0.63
CA ASN A 90 0.69 -1.62 1.28
C ASN A 90 2.19 -1.90 1.40
N VAL A 91 3.04 -0.88 1.32
CA VAL A 91 4.48 -1.01 1.67
C VAL A 91 4.62 -1.45 3.12
N THR A 92 3.93 -0.78 4.03
CA THR A 92 3.85 -1.19 5.44
C THR A 92 2.44 -1.70 5.72
N PRO A 93 2.26 -2.92 6.26
CA PRO A 93 0.92 -3.48 6.47
C PRO A 93 0.24 -2.92 7.73
N ALA A 94 0.95 -2.18 8.56
CA ALA A 94 0.44 -1.53 9.77
C ALA A 94 0.56 0.00 9.68
N PRO A 95 -0.20 0.77 10.47
CA PRO A 95 -0.14 2.23 10.45
C PRO A 95 1.27 2.76 10.72
N MET A 96 1.70 3.71 9.91
CA MET A 96 2.95 4.45 10.15
C MET A 96 2.72 5.76 10.90
N GLN A 97 1.50 6.04 11.35
CA GLN A 97 1.13 7.25 12.08
C GLN A 97 0.24 6.91 13.26
N ALA A 98 0.46 7.55 14.40
CA ALA A 98 -0.34 7.38 15.62
C ALA A 98 -1.83 7.73 15.37
N GLY A 99 -2.11 8.61 14.41
CA GLY A 99 -3.47 8.93 13.96
C GLY A 99 -4.26 7.71 13.45
N GLY A 100 -3.60 6.71 12.90
CA GLY A 100 -4.22 5.45 12.49
C GLY A 100 -4.65 4.56 13.67
N LEU A 101 -4.03 4.77 14.84
CA LEU A 101 -4.17 3.93 16.03
C LEU A 101 -4.99 4.58 17.16
N LYS A 102 -5.70 5.67 16.90
CA LYS A 102 -6.46 6.42 17.92
C LYS A 102 -7.49 5.59 18.71
N ALA A 103 -7.96 4.48 18.14
CA ALA A 103 -8.93 3.60 18.79
C ALA A 103 -8.28 2.51 19.67
N TYR A 104 -6.95 2.46 19.72
CA TYR A 104 -6.17 1.42 20.39
C TYR A 104 -5.43 2.02 21.61
N ASN A 105 -5.29 1.20 22.65
CA ASN A 105 -4.46 1.52 23.79
C ASN A 105 -3.05 0.98 23.53
N LEU A 106 -2.15 1.87 23.11
CA LEU A 106 -0.79 1.49 22.74
C LEU A 106 0.07 1.21 23.98
N SER A 107 0.88 0.16 23.90
CA SER A 107 1.96 -0.05 24.87
C SER A 107 3.11 0.93 24.61
N ASP A 108 3.99 1.13 25.59
CA ASP A 108 5.23 1.93 25.41
C ASP A 108 6.09 1.41 24.23
N SER A 109 6.07 0.09 23.98
CA SER A 109 6.73 -0.53 22.84
C SER A 109 6.09 -0.11 21.50
N ASP A 110 4.77 -0.12 21.42
CA ASP A 110 4.05 0.27 20.20
C ASP A 110 4.24 1.75 19.91
N GLU A 111 4.15 2.59 20.95
CA GLU A 111 4.42 4.01 20.83
C GLU A 111 5.84 4.26 20.32
N ARG A 112 6.84 3.52 20.84
CA ARG A 112 8.21 3.62 20.35
C ARG A 112 8.32 3.25 18.88
N VAL A 113 7.67 2.17 18.44
CA VAL A 113 7.71 1.73 17.04
C VAL A 113 7.02 2.75 16.13
N VAL A 114 5.78 3.14 16.42
CA VAL A 114 5.03 4.09 15.58
C VAL A 114 5.74 5.44 15.48
N ASN A 115 6.39 5.90 16.55
CA ASN A 115 7.21 7.12 16.52
C ASN A 115 8.38 7.01 15.54
N ILE A 116 9.03 5.84 15.44
CA ILE A 116 10.08 5.61 14.43
C ILE A 116 9.47 5.55 13.03
N LEU A 117 8.35 4.84 12.86
CA LEU A 117 7.66 4.71 11.58
C LEU A 117 7.25 6.09 11.03
N GLU A 118 6.72 6.98 11.87
CA GLU A 118 6.38 8.35 11.47
C GLU A 118 7.58 9.10 10.91
N LYS A 119 8.75 8.93 11.53
CA LYS A 119 9.98 9.57 11.05
C LYS A 119 10.47 8.96 9.75
N LEU A 120 10.37 7.65 9.58
CA LEU A 120 10.70 6.98 8.32
C LEU A 120 9.76 7.41 7.19
N ARG A 121 8.47 7.57 7.49
CA ARG A 121 7.44 8.06 6.58
C ARG A 121 7.77 9.44 6.04
N THR A 122 8.16 10.38 6.90
CA THR A 122 8.51 11.75 6.47
C THR A 122 9.90 11.83 5.83
N ASN A 123 10.83 10.94 6.20
CA ASN A 123 12.22 10.94 5.71
C ASN A 123 12.48 9.82 4.68
N TYR A 124 11.45 9.41 3.94
CA TYR A 124 11.46 8.24 3.07
C TYR A 124 12.55 8.24 1.99
N LYS A 125 13.02 9.43 1.56
CA LYS A 125 14.07 9.59 0.55
C LYS A 125 15.46 9.16 1.02
N SER A 126 15.71 9.21 2.34
CA SER A 126 17.02 8.92 2.89
C SER A 126 17.30 7.42 2.79
N LYS A 127 18.36 7.03 2.08
CA LYS A 127 18.79 5.61 2.04
C LYS A 127 19.24 5.11 3.41
N LEU A 128 20.06 5.93 4.09
CA LEU A 128 20.59 5.68 5.43
C LEU A 128 20.34 6.91 6.33
N HIS A 129 19.93 6.67 7.57
CA HIS A 129 19.72 7.68 8.61
C HIS A 129 20.89 7.70 9.59
N LYS A 130 21.12 8.83 10.27
CA LYS A 130 22.08 8.89 11.38
C LYS A 130 21.66 8.02 12.57
N ASN A 131 20.36 7.88 12.78
CA ASN A 131 19.80 7.04 13.84
C ASN A 131 19.83 5.56 13.43
N LYS A 132 20.58 4.74 14.18
CA LYS A 132 20.72 3.30 13.92
C LYS A 132 19.41 2.52 14.12
N ASP A 133 18.58 2.91 15.07
CA ASP A 133 17.28 2.29 15.32
C ASP A 133 16.36 2.50 14.12
N TRP A 134 16.36 3.69 13.52
CA TRP A 134 15.58 3.98 12.31
C TRP A 134 16.01 3.10 11.13
N ASN A 135 17.32 2.93 10.94
CA ASN A 135 17.83 2.05 9.89
C ASN A 135 17.43 0.59 10.13
N ARG A 136 17.44 0.14 11.39
CA ARG A 136 17.04 -1.22 11.75
C ARG A 136 15.56 -1.46 11.45
N VAL A 137 14.68 -0.56 11.91
CA VAL A 137 13.24 -0.62 11.62
C VAL A 137 12.99 -0.54 10.12
N LYS A 138 13.67 0.36 9.41
CA LYS A 138 13.56 0.49 7.95
C LYS A 138 13.94 -0.81 7.22
N SER A 139 14.98 -1.50 7.68
CA SER A 139 15.37 -2.80 7.11
C SER A 139 14.24 -3.81 7.27
N ILE A 140 13.63 -3.89 8.45
CA ILE A 140 12.50 -4.80 8.72
C ILE A 140 11.32 -4.47 7.79
N LEU A 141 10.98 -3.19 7.62
CA LEU A 141 9.93 -2.78 6.68
C LEU A 141 10.24 -3.18 5.24
N LEU A 142 11.47 -2.94 4.78
CA LEU A 142 11.89 -3.28 3.43
C LEU A 142 11.87 -4.78 3.19
N ASP A 143 12.37 -5.57 4.14
CA ASP A 143 12.38 -7.02 4.03
C ASP A 143 10.96 -7.61 4.08
N ASN A 144 10.09 -7.09 4.94
CA ASN A 144 8.69 -7.47 4.99
C ASN A 144 7.97 -7.13 3.67
N PHE A 145 8.11 -5.89 3.17
CA PHE A 145 7.52 -5.45 1.91
C PHE A 145 8.02 -6.29 0.73
N LYS A 146 9.33 -6.47 0.63
CA LYS A 146 9.98 -7.29 -0.41
C LYS A 146 9.46 -8.71 -0.41
N LYS A 147 9.42 -9.35 0.77
CA LYS A 147 8.91 -10.72 0.92
C LYS A 147 7.45 -10.83 0.47
N ARG A 148 6.57 -9.94 0.94
CA ARG A 148 5.14 -9.96 0.56
C ARG A 148 4.97 -9.74 -0.94
N LEU A 149 5.59 -8.71 -1.50
CA LEU A 149 5.51 -8.42 -2.93
C LEU A 149 6.03 -9.59 -3.79
N THR A 150 7.20 -10.15 -3.46
CA THR A 150 7.77 -11.28 -4.21
C THR A 150 6.86 -12.52 -4.11
N ILE A 151 6.28 -12.82 -2.95
CA ILE A 151 5.32 -13.92 -2.81
C ILE A 151 4.09 -13.67 -3.69
N THR A 152 3.52 -12.47 -3.64
CA THR A 152 2.37 -12.07 -4.47
C THR A 152 2.67 -12.28 -5.96
N LEU A 153 3.81 -11.79 -6.44
CA LEU A 153 4.15 -11.87 -7.87
C LEU A 153 4.48 -13.30 -8.33
N ASN A 154 5.00 -14.14 -7.44
CA ASN A 154 5.24 -15.55 -7.76
C ASN A 154 3.93 -16.35 -7.83
N ASN A 155 2.97 -16.04 -6.96
CA ASN A 155 1.70 -16.74 -6.91
C ASN A 155 0.74 -16.25 -8.00
N GLU A 156 0.77 -14.96 -8.31
CA GLU A 156 -0.12 -14.32 -9.28
C GLU A 156 0.66 -13.85 -10.51
N ALA A 157 0.99 -14.80 -11.38
CA ALA A 157 1.76 -14.54 -12.59
C ALA A 157 1.07 -13.56 -13.57
N SER A 158 -0.26 -13.45 -13.47
CA SER A 158 -1.09 -12.52 -14.26
C SER A 158 -0.83 -11.06 -13.97
N ILE A 159 -0.21 -10.72 -12.82
CA ILE A 159 0.09 -9.33 -12.49
C ILE A 159 1.17 -8.86 -13.46
N GLU A 160 0.81 -7.93 -14.33
CA GLU A 160 1.66 -7.33 -15.34
C GLU A 160 2.14 -5.93 -14.91
N TYR A 161 1.29 -5.21 -14.17
CA TYR A 161 1.49 -3.80 -13.85
C TYR A 161 1.61 -3.55 -12.35
N LEU A 162 2.68 -2.85 -11.97
CA LEU A 162 2.86 -2.32 -10.61
C LEU A 162 2.60 -0.82 -10.60
N VAL A 163 1.68 -0.39 -9.72
CA VAL A 163 1.26 1.02 -9.64
C VAL A 163 1.57 1.57 -8.24
N PRO A 164 2.80 2.07 -7.99
CA PRO A 164 3.13 2.70 -6.73
C PRO A 164 2.48 4.08 -6.58
N CYS A 165 1.53 4.18 -5.64
CA CYS A 165 0.74 5.38 -5.40
C CYS A 165 1.41 6.30 -4.37
N GLY A 166 2.02 7.38 -4.86
CA GLY A 166 2.65 8.40 -4.05
C GLY A 166 4.14 8.15 -3.80
N LYS A 167 4.83 9.22 -3.39
CA LYS A 167 6.30 9.26 -3.33
C LYS A 167 6.91 8.23 -2.37
N PHE A 168 6.22 7.91 -1.26
CA PHE A 168 6.68 6.90 -0.31
C PHE A 168 6.72 5.52 -0.98
N ALA A 169 5.59 5.08 -1.54
CA ALA A 169 5.46 3.80 -2.23
C ALA A 169 6.45 3.68 -3.39
N SER A 170 6.55 4.71 -4.24
CA SER A 170 7.51 4.70 -5.35
C SER A 170 8.96 4.60 -4.87
N THR A 171 9.30 5.27 -3.76
CA THR A 171 10.67 5.22 -3.23
C THR A 171 11.01 3.84 -2.68
N TYR A 172 10.11 3.22 -1.91
CA TYR A 172 10.35 1.90 -1.33
C TYR A 172 10.38 0.81 -2.40
N LEU A 173 9.52 0.88 -3.41
CA LEU A 173 9.60 -0.02 -4.57
C LEU A 173 10.95 0.12 -5.29
N ASN A 174 11.43 1.34 -5.51
CA ASN A 174 12.72 1.60 -6.14
C ASN A 174 13.92 1.05 -5.34
N LEU A 175 13.80 0.90 -4.02
CA LEU A 175 14.87 0.33 -3.19
C LEU A 175 15.01 -1.19 -3.37
N ILE A 176 13.95 -1.89 -3.77
CA ILE A 176 13.94 -3.35 -3.87
C ILE A 176 13.86 -3.87 -5.31
N LYS A 177 13.37 -3.07 -6.27
CA LYS A 177 13.16 -3.53 -7.66
C LYS A 177 14.45 -3.98 -8.34
N GLU A 178 15.61 -3.42 -7.96
CA GLU A 178 16.87 -3.76 -8.60
C GLU A 178 17.45 -5.10 -8.14
N VAL A 179 17.03 -5.59 -6.96
CA VAL A 179 17.55 -6.82 -6.36
C VAL A 179 16.65 -8.03 -6.62
N GLU A 180 15.37 -7.82 -6.95
CA GLU A 180 14.41 -8.89 -7.20
C GLU A 180 14.08 -8.98 -8.71
N GLY A 181 14.54 -10.04 -9.38
CA GLY A 181 14.36 -10.22 -10.83
C GLY A 181 12.90 -10.16 -11.27
N ILE A 182 12.00 -10.80 -10.52
CA ILE A 182 10.56 -10.84 -10.85
C ILE A 182 9.90 -9.46 -10.86
N ILE A 183 10.40 -8.50 -10.07
CA ILE A 183 9.87 -7.12 -10.07
C ILE A 183 10.27 -6.40 -11.36
N LYS A 184 11.47 -6.69 -11.90
CA LYS A 184 11.97 -6.06 -13.14
C LYS A 184 11.20 -6.47 -14.38
N GLU A 185 10.58 -7.64 -14.35
CA GLU A 185 9.77 -8.17 -15.45
C GLU A 185 8.40 -7.48 -15.55
N LYS A 186 8.00 -6.73 -14.52
CA LYS A 186 6.69 -6.05 -14.47
C LYS A 186 6.80 -4.62 -15.00
N GLU A 187 5.77 -4.15 -15.68
CA GLU A 187 5.67 -2.75 -16.09
C GLU A 187 5.32 -1.89 -14.87
N ILE A 188 6.14 -0.88 -14.58
CA ILE A 188 5.88 0.05 -13.47
C ILE A 188 5.24 1.32 -14.00
N ILE A 189 3.98 1.56 -13.61
CA ILE A 189 3.30 2.82 -13.91
C ILE A 189 3.71 3.85 -12.86
N SER A 190 4.71 4.66 -13.21
CA SER A 190 5.31 5.66 -12.32
C SER A 190 4.46 6.95 -12.23
N ASP A 191 4.87 7.82 -11.30
CA ASP A 191 4.38 9.21 -11.16
C ASP A 191 2.88 9.32 -10.82
N ILE A 192 2.33 8.26 -10.26
CA ILE A 192 0.96 8.25 -9.73
C ILE A 192 0.98 8.88 -8.34
N PRO A 193 0.26 10.01 -8.12
CA PRO A 193 0.15 10.61 -6.80
C PRO A 193 -0.58 9.70 -5.82
N HIS A 194 -0.45 9.98 -4.52
CA HIS A 194 -1.27 9.28 -3.54
C HIS A 194 -2.76 9.69 -3.73
N PRO A 195 -3.73 8.77 -3.65
CA PRO A 195 -5.16 9.09 -3.89
C PRO A 195 -5.81 9.99 -2.83
N SER A 196 -5.10 10.35 -1.75
CA SER A 196 -5.61 11.26 -0.73
C SER A 196 -5.77 12.69 -1.26
N PHE A 197 -6.64 13.47 -0.61
CA PHE A 197 -6.90 14.87 -0.93
C PHE A 197 -7.35 15.10 -2.38
N ASN A 198 -8.08 14.14 -2.97
CA ASN A 198 -8.64 14.20 -4.32
C ASN A 198 -7.57 14.40 -5.42
N GLN A 199 -6.32 13.99 -5.21
CA GLN A 199 -5.26 14.23 -6.18
C GLN A 199 -5.53 13.55 -7.54
N TRP A 200 -6.16 12.37 -7.56
CA TRP A 200 -6.39 11.63 -8.80
C TRP A 200 -7.34 12.32 -9.79
N SER A 201 -8.17 13.25 -9.32
CA SER A 201 -9.05 14.04 -10.20
C SER A 201 -8.40 15.28 -10.80
N HIS A 202 -7.18 15.64 -10.38
CA HIS A 202 -6.57 16.95 -10.70
C HIS A 202 -5.22 16.89 -11.41
N TYR A 203 -4.55 15.73 -11.43
CA TYR A 203 -3.19 15.63 -11.99
C TYR A 203 -3.19 15.05 -13.41
N ASP A 204 -2.45 15.70 -14.30
CA ASP A 204 -2.18 15.23 -15.66
C ASP A 204 -1.30 13.97 -15.68
N SER A 205 -0.53 13.73 -14.60
CA SER A 205 0.30 12.52 -14.47
C SER A 205 -0.52 11.22 -14.43
N MET A 206 -1.85 11.33 -14.33
CA MET A 206 -2.77 10.21 -14.34
C MET A 206 -3.02 9.61 -15.73
N ASP A 207 -2.60 10.26 -16.82
CA ASP A 207 -2.90 9.80 -18.19
C ASP A 207 -2.36 8.40 -18.48
N LYS A 208 -1.14 8.08 -18.01
CA LYS A 208 -0.58 6.72 -18.12
C LYS A 208 -1.47 5.67 -17.47
N LEU A 209 -2.03 5.99 -16.29
CA LEU A 209 -2.95 5.08 -15.61
C LEU A 209 -4.28 4.98 -16.36
N ARG A 210 -4.81 6.08 -16.93
CA ARG A 210 -6.01 6.03 -17.77
C ARG A 210 -5.80 5.17 -19.01
N GLU A 211 -4.65 5.30 -19.66
CA GLU A 211 -4.29 4.48 -20.81
C GLU A 211 -4.13 3.01 -20.44
N LEU A 212 -3.55 2.70 -19.27
CA LEU A 212 -3.53 1.34 -18.75
C LEU A 212 -4.95 0.80 -18.53
N LEU A 213 -5.80 1.52 -17.80
CA LEU A 213 -7.14 1.07 -17.44
C LEU A 213 -8.07 0.86 -18.66
N ARG A 214 -7.74 1.44 -19.82
CA ARG A 214 -8.46 1.21 -21.09
C ARG A 214 -7.98 -0.03 -21.86
N ARG A 215 -6.80 -0.55 -21.53
CA ARG A 215 -6.16 -1.70 -22.21
C ARG A 215 -6.47 -3.02 -21.53
N ILE A 216 -6.77 -2.99 -20.24
CA ILE A 216 -7.14 -4.16 -19.44
C ILE A 216 -8.65 -4.38 -19.49
#